data_AF-A0A963RVP7-F1
#
_entry.id   AF-A0A963RVP7-F1
#
_cell.length_a   1.000
_cell.length_b   1.000
_cell.length_c   1.000
_cell.angle_alpha   90.00
_cell.angle_beta   90.00
_cell.angle_gamma   90.00
#
_symmetry.space_group_name_H-M   'P 1'
#
loop_
_entity.id
_entity.type
_entity.pdbx_description
1 polymer ?
#
loop_
_entity_poly.entity_id
_entity_poly.type
_entity_poly.pdbx_seq_one_letter_code
_entity_poly.pdbx_strand_id
1 'polypeptide(L)'
;MFAVKRGALAATLALVGAFGLAPAASAQQAGELVSSQETDLGRPGMRAWRIAYWTRDGANRPRQVTGMVVAPLDRRGGDRRVIAWTHGTTGVVERCAPSLNADFAGITPALGEMVARGY
;
A
#
# COMPACT_ATOMS: atom_id res chain seq x y z
N MET A 1 -21.12 -65.52 29.08
CA MET A 1 -22.50 -65.59 28.56
C MET A 1 -22.97 -64.17 28.26
N PHE A 2 -23.37 -63.96 27.00
CA PHE A 2 -23.88 -62.77 26.32
C PHE A 2 -24.40 -61.55 27.12
N ALA A 3 -23.98 -60.36 26.69
CA ALA A 3 -24.91 -59.27 26.36
C ALA A 3 -24.29 -58.34 25.29
N VAL A 4 -25.05 -58.08 24.23
CA VAL A 4 -24.69 -57.35 23.02
C VAL A 4 -25.46 -56.03 22.96
N LYS A 5 -24.77 -54.98 22.45
CA LYS A 5 -25.25 -53.72 21.82
C LYS A 5 -26.02 -52.70 22.66
N ARG A 6 -25.57 -51.45 22.56
CA ARG A 6 -26.33 -50.33 21.98
C ARG A 6 -25.35 -49.27 21.45
N GLY A 7 -25.45 -48.96 20.16
CA GLY A 7 -24.66 -47.90 19.54
C GLY A 7 -25.26 -46.53 19.78
N ALA A 8 -24.45 -45.51 19.50
CA ALA A 8 -24.90 -44.20 19.06
C ALA A 8 -23.79 -43.63 18.17
N LEU A 9 -24.08 -43.52 16.87
CA LEU A 9 -23.33 -42.65 15.97
C LEU A 9 -23.54 -41.22 16.46
N ALA A 10 -22.49 -40.55 16.92
CA ALA A 10 -22.48 -39.09 16.99
C ALA A 10 -21.89 -38.58 15.68
N ALA A 11 -22.75 -38.17 14.75
CA ALA A 11 -22.36 -37.42 13.57
C ALA A 11 -21.98 -36.00 14.01
N THR A 12 -20.70 -35.69 14.05
CA THR A 12 -20.23 -34.32 14.27
C THR A 12 -20.46 -33.53 12.98
N LEU A 13 -21.51 -32.71 12.98
CA LEU A 13 -21.79 -31.77 11.90
C LEU A 13 -20.65 -30.73 11.86
N ALA A 14 -19.76 -30.82 10.89
CA ALA A 14 -18.77 -29.77 10.65
C ALA A 14 -19.50 -28.53 10.09
N LEU A 15 -19.65 -27.48 10.91
CA LEU A 15 -19.98 -26.16 10.41
C LEU A 15 -18.78 -25.65 9.59
N VAL A 16 -18.83 -25.85 8.27
CA VAL A 16 -17.98 -25.09 7.36
C VAL A 16 -18.62 -23.71 7.26
N GLY A 17 -18.12 -22.77 8.07
CA GLY A 17 -18.49 -21.37 7.96
C GLY A 17 -18.21 -20.87 6.55
N ALA A 18 -19.24 -20.43 5.85
CA ALA A 18 -19.11 -19.72 4.60
C ALA A 18 -18.35 -18.41 4.88
N PHE A 19 -17.02 -18.44 4.75
CA PHE A 19 -16.26 -17.23 4.52
C PHE A 19 -16.82 -16.63 3.24
N GLY A 20 -17.52 -15.50 3.37
CA GLY A 20 -18.03 -14.77 2.21
C GLY A 20 -16.91 -14.63 1.20
N LEU A 21 -17.16 -15.10 -0.02
CA LEU A 21 -16.30 -14.79 -1.16
C LEU A 21 -16.31 -13.27 -1.30
N ALA A 22 -15.31 -12.61 -0.72
CA ALA A 22 -14.98 -11.25 -1.11
C ALA A 22 -14.86 -11.29 -2.65
N PRO A 23 -15.47 -10.34 -3.38
CA PRO A 23 -15.36 -10.34 -4.83
C PRO A 23 -13.88 -10.36 -5.19
N ALA A 24 -13.46 -11.38 -5.95
CA ALA A 24 -12.09 -11.55 -6.44
C ALA A 24 -11.72 -10.50 -7.52
N ALA A 25 -12.26 -9.29 -7.41
CA ALA A 25 -12.28 -8.28 -8.48
C ALA A 25 -11.48 -7.01 -8.17
N SER A 26 -10.85 -6.89 -7.00
CA SER A 26 -9.90 -5.78 -6.76
C SER A 26 -8.49 -6.13 -7.18
N ALA A 27 -8.12 -7.42 -7.19
CA ALA A 27 -6.76 -7.85 -7.43
C ALA A 27 -6.21 -7.21 -8.70
N GLN A 28 -5.23 -6.32 -8.52
CA GLN A 28 -4.49 -5.67 -9.60
C GLN A 28 -5.17 -4.46 -10.26
N GLN A 29 -6.16 -3.84 -9.61
CA GLN A 29 -6.78 -2.62 -10.12
C GLN A 29 -5.80 -1.44 -10.05
N ALA A 30 -5.71 -0.64 -11.12
CA ALA A 30 -4.86 0.55 -11.14
C ALA A 30 -5.30 1.53 -10.02
N GLY A 31 -4.34 1.99 -9.23
CA GLY A 31 -4.56 2.81 -8.04
C GLY A 31 -4.77 2.03 -6.74
N GLU A 32 -4.90 0.70 -6.78
CA GLU A 32 -5.02 -0.13 -5.58
C GLU A 32 -3.71 -0.13 -4.79
N LEU A 33 -3.79 0.25 -3.51
CA LEU A 33 -2.66 0.21 -2.58
C LEU A 33 -2.37 -1.23 -2.15
N VAL A 34 -1.11 -1.65 -2.29
CA VAL A 34 -0.63 -2.97 -1.88
C VAL A 34 -0.02 -2.93 -0.48
N SER A 35 0.83 -1.93 -0.21
CA SER A 35 1.45 -1.76 1.11
C SER A 35 1.87 -0.31 1.35
N SER A 36 1.96 0.07 2.63
CA SER A 36 2.52 1.36 3.06
C SER A 36 3.52 1.11 4.18
N GLN A 37 4.74 1.59 4.01
CA GLN A 37 5.79 1.53 5.01
C GLN A 37 6.18 2.95 5.39
N GLU A 38 5.98 3.34 6.65
CA GLU A 38 6.45 4.63 7.16
C GLU A 38 7.98 4.69 7.08
N THR A 39 8.52 5.83 6.67
CA THR A 39 9.95 6.05 6.48
C THR A 39 10.34 7.42 6.99
N ASP A 40 11.51 7.49 7.63
CA ASP A 40 12.08 8.75 8.09
C ASP A 40 12.88 9.40 6.97
N LEU A 41 12.55 10.65 6.65
CA LEU A 41 13.27 11.45 5.66
C LEU A 41 14.40 12.29 6.27
N GLY A 42 14.65 12.17 7.59
CA GLY A 42 15.63 12.96 8.32
C GLY A 42 15.29 14.45 8.38
N ARG A 43 14.01 14.81 8.16
CA ARG A 43 13.52 16.20 8.16
C ARG A 43 12.31 16.34 9.07
N PRO A 44 12.28 17.36 9.94
CA PRO A 44 11.15 17.58 10.84
C PRO A 44 9.92 18.10 10.08
N GLY A 45 8.75 17.98 10.71
CA GLY A 45 7.51 18.60 10.21
C GLY A 45 6.77 17.80 9.14
N MET A 46 7.23 16.60 8.78
CA MET A 46 6.56 15.73 7.82
C MET A 46 6.54 14.27 8.28
N ARG A 47 5.57 13.53 7.79
CA ARG A 47 5.54 12.06 7.76
C ARG A 47 5.67 11.61 6.32
N ALA A 48 6.34 10.48 6.12
CA ALA A 48 6.50 9.92 4.81
C ALA A 48 6.24 8.42 4.82
N TRP A 49 5.78 7.93 3.68
CA TRP A 49 5.57 6.52 3.43
C TRP A 49 6.14 6.16 2.08
N ARG A 50 6.87 5.04 2.04
CA ARG A 50 7.07 4.31 0.80
C ARG A 50 5.88 3.39 0.60
N ILE A 51 5.22 3.53 -0.53
CA ILE A 51 4.04 2.73 -0.89
C ILE A 51 4.38 1.78 -2.03
N ALA A 52 3.70 0.64 -2.07
CA ALA A 52 3.56 -0.19 -3.25
C ALA A 52 2.11 -0.15 -3.72
N TYR A 53 1.88 -0.05 -5.02
CA TYR A 53 0.53 0.02 -5.59
C TYR A 53 0.48 -0.58 -7.00
N TRP A 54 -0.72 -0.95 -7.43
CA TRP A 54 -0.99 -1.44 -8.78
C TRP A 54 -1.18 -0.29 -9.76
N THR A 55 -0.57 -0.41 -10.93
CA THR A 55 -0.72 0.52 -12.07
C THR A 55 -0.77 -0.28 -13.38
N ARG A 56 -0.80 0.42 -14.52
CA ARG A 56 -0.69 -0.18 -15.86
C ARG A 56 0.57 0.29 -16.56
N ASP A 57 1.26 -0.63 -17.23
CA ASP A 57 2.41 -0.29 -18.08
C ASP A 57 1.98 0.27 -19.44
N GLY A 58 2.95 0.62 -20.31
CA GLY A 58 2.67 1.14 -21.65
C GLY A 58 1.96 0.16 -22.59
N ALA A 59 1.89 -1.12 -22.25
CA ALA A 59 1.13 -2.15 -22.95
C ALA A 59 -0.21 -2.47 -22.23
N ASN A 60 -0.64 -1.61 -21.31
CA ASN A 60 -1.87 -1.73 -20.52
C ASN A 60 -1.92 -2.94 -19.56
N ARG A 61 -0.77 -3.57 -19.28
CA ARG A 61 -0.69 -4.73 -18.39
C ARG A 61 -0.58 -4.30 -16.91
N PRO A 62 -1.24 -4.99 -15.97
CA PRO A 62 -1.10 -4.68 -14.55
C PRO A 62 0.35 -4.83 -14.07
N ARG A 63 0.81 -3.87 -13.27
CA ARG A 63 2.16 -3.87 -12.70
C ARG A 63 2.15 -3.28 -11.29
N GLN A 64 2.88 -3.90 -10.36
CA GLN A 64 3.19 -3.25 -9.08
C GLN A 64 4.41 -2.34 -9.23
N VAL A 65 4.31 -1.15 -8.67
CA VAL A 65 5.39 -0.15 -8.61
C VAL A 65 5.47 0.45 -7.21
N THR A 66 6.54 1.17 -6.91
CA THR A 66 6.69 1.90 -5.64
C THR A 66 6.64 3.41 -5.85
N GLY A 67 6.33 4.14 -4.78
CA GLY A 67 6.33 5.59 -4.74
C GLY A 67 6.52 6.12 -3.33
N MET A 68 6.67 7.44 -3.22
CA MET A 68 6.75 8.14 -1.94
C MET A 68 5.51 9.02 -1.77
N VAL A 69 4.92 8.95 -0.58
CA VAL A 69 3.89 9.88 -0.13
C VAL A 69 4.47 10.65 1.04
N VAL A 70 4.41 11.97 0.99
CA VAL A 70 4.87 12.86 2.07
C VAL A 70 3.70 13.74 2.46
N ALA A 71 3.47 13.88 3.76
CA ALA A 71 2.42 14.73 4.30
C ALA A 71 2.92 15.51 5.52
N PRO A 72 2.40 16.72 5.76
CA PRO A 72 2.55 17.43 7.02
C PRO A 72 2.08 16.62 8.23
N LEU A 73 2.63 16.93 9.41
CA LEU A 73 2.19 16.31 10.66
C LEU A 73 0.74 16.67 11.02
N ASP A 74 0.25 17.82 10.57
CA ASP A 74 -1.12 18.27 10.86
C ASP A 74 -2.14 17.44 10.07
N ARG A 75 -2.96 16.70 10.82
CA ARG A 75 -4.15 16.06 10.27
C ARG A 75 -5.19 17.14 9.97
N ARG A 76 -5.24 17.59 8.72
CA ARG A 76 -6.38 18.37 8.23
C ARG A 76 -7.52 17.40 7.94
N GLY A 77 -8.65 17.58 8.62
CA GLY A 77 -9.90 16.96 8.20
C GLY A 77 -10.41 17.63 6.92
N GLY A 78 -11.16 16.90 6.10
CA GLY A 78 -11.73 17.40 4.85
C GLY A 78 -10.81 17.22 3.64
N ASP A 79 -11.15 17.93 2.55
CA ASP A 79 -10.46 17.81 1.27
C ASP A 79 -9.03 18.35 1.36
N ARG A 80 -8.05 17.52 0.97
CA ARG A 80 -6.63 17.89 0.92
C ARG A 80 -6.22 18.16 -0.52
N ARG A 81 -5.54 19.29 -0.74
CA ARG A 81 -4.87 19.54 -2.01
C ARG A 81 -3.64 18.63 -2.10
N VAL A 82 -3.53 17.86 -3.18
CA VAL A 82 -2.42 16.93 -3.41
C VAL A 82 -1.58 17.43 -4.58
N ILE A 83 -0.26 17.29 -4.46
CA ILE A 83 0.68 17.49 -5.56
C ILE A 83 1.15 16.12 -6.03
N ALA A 84 0.80 15.77 -7.27
CA ALA A 84 1.41 14.65 -7.96
C ALA A 84 2.64 15.17 -8.72
N TRP A 85 3.83 14.77 -8.28
CA TRP A 85 5.09 15.18 -8.90
C TRP A 85 5.83 13.96 -9.43
N THR A 86 6.38 14.10 -10.64
CA THR A 86 7.28 13.12 -11.24
C THR A 86 8.70 13.64 -11.17
N HIS A 87 9.62 12.78 -10.75
CA HIS A 87 11.05 13.07 -10.78
C HIS A 87 11.58 13.22 -12.21
N GLY A 88 12.72 13.89 -12.37
CA GLY A 88 13.47 13.91 -13.63
C GLY A 88 14.10 12.54 -13.95
N THR A 89 14.90 12.43 -15.00
CA THR A 89 15.56 11.17 -15.35
C THR A 89 16.59 10.76 -14.29
N THR A 90 16.38 9.60 -13.63
CA THR A 90 17.31 9.06 -12.62
C THR A 90 18.02 7.76 -13.06
N GLY A 91 17.50 7.08 -14.09
CA GLY A 91 18.05 5.84 -14.66
C GLY A 91 16.96 4.84 -15.06
N VAL A 92 17.36 3.68 -15.58
CA VAL A 92 16.45 2.65 -16.14
C VAL A 92 16.45 1.32 -15.37
N VAL A 93 17.09 1.30 -14.20
CA VAL A 93 17.24 0.10 -13.35
C VAL A 93 16.68 0.37 -11.95
N GLU A 94 16.28 -0.69 -11.25
CA GLU A 94 15.57 -0.58 -9.95
C GLU A 94 16.28 0.33 -8.94
N ARG A 95 17.62 0.20 -8.79
CA ARG A 95 18.40 1.02 -7.84
C ARG A 95 18.31 2.53 -8.08
N CYS A 96 17.90 2.95 -9.27
CA CYS A 96 17.73 4.36 -9.64
C CYS A 96 16.37 4.93 -9.20
N ALA A 97 15.47 4.10 -8.67
CA ALA A 97 14.16 4.54 -8.21
C ALA A 97 14.29 5.55 -7.06
N PRO A 98 13.68 6.75 -7.14
CA PRO A 98 13.77 7.74 -6.07
C PRO A 98 13.19 7.26 -4.73
N SER A 99 12.21 6.37 -4.76
CA SER A 99 11.64 5.72 -3.56
C SER A 99 12.64 4.83 -2.81
N LEU A 100 13.80 4.53 -3.41
CA LEU A 100 14.90 3.82 -2.78
C LEU A 100 16.05 4.75 -2.34
N ASN A 101 15.99 6.05 -2.66
CA ASN A 101 17.04 6.99 -2.31
C ASN A 101 16.92 7.41 -0.83
N ALA A 102 18.00 7.24 -0.07
CA ALA A 102 18.07 7.61 1.34
C ALA A 102 17.92 9.12 1.58
N ASP A 103 18.30 9.96 0.62
CA ASP A 103 18.08 11.41 0.63
C ASP A 103 16.92 11.81 -0.31
N PHE A 104 15.81 11.07 -0.28
CA PHE A 104 14.62 11.39 -1.08
C PHE A 104 14.19 12.85 -0.94
N ALA A 105 14.29 13.40 0.29
CA ALA A 105 13.91 14.78 0.55
C ALA A 105 14.89 15.81 -0.05
N GLY A 106 16.18 15.50 -0.14
CA GLY A 106 17.17 16.38 -0.79
C GLY A 106 17.07 16.39 -2.31
N ILE A 107 16.64 15.27 -2.92
CA ILE A 107 16.45 15.18 -4.38
C ILE A 107 15.07 15.63 -4.87
N THR A 108 14.16 15.97 -3.95
CA THR A 108 12.81 16.44 -4.27
C THR A 108 12.74 17.96 -4.16
N PRO A 109 12.62 18.70 -5.29
CA PRO A 109 12.59 20.15 -5.27
C PRO A 109 11.44 20.68 -4.43
N ALA A 110 11.71 21.70 -3.61
CA ALA A 110 10.72 22.42 -2.80
C ALA A 110 9.86 21.56 -1.85
N LEU A 111 10.30 20.33 -1.49
CA LEU A 111 9.51 19.44 -0.62
C LEU A 111 9.11 20.10 0.70
N GLY A 112 10.05 20.75 1.38
CA GLY A 112 9.79 21.46 2.63
C GLY A 112 8.77 22.59 2.47
N GLU A 113 8.82 23.34 1.38
CA GLU A 113 7.86 24.42 1.10
C GLU A 113 6.46 23.89 0.80
N MET A 114 6.37 22.78 0.05
CA MET A 114 5.09 22.11 -0.23
C MET A 114 4.43 21.65 1.07
N VAL A 115 5.19 20.95 1.92
CA VAL A 115 4.73 20.50 3.24
C VAL A 115 4.32 21.70 4.11
N ALA A 116 5.13 22.76 4.17
CA ALA A 116 4.82 23.95 4.97
C ALA A 116 3.54 24.66 4.50
N ARG A 117 3.17 24.54 3.22
CA ARG A 117 1.92 25.07 2.66
C ARG A 117 0.72 24.13 2.84
N GLY A 118 0.92 22.97 3.46
CA GLY A 118 -0.16 22.04 3.80
C GLY A 118 -0.50 21.02 2.71
N TYR A 119 0.30 20.93 1.63
CA TYR A 119 0.17 19.86 0.64
C TYR A 119 0.59 18.53 1.26
#